data_AF-A0A530QST9-F1
#
_entry.id   AF-A0A530QST9-F1
#
_cell.length_a   1.000
_cell.length_b   1.000
_cell.length_c   1.000
_cell.angle_alpha   90.00
_cell.angle_beta   90.00
_cell.angle_gamma   90.00
#
_symmetry.space_group_name_H-M   'P 1'
#
loop_
_entity.id
_entity.type
_entity.pdbx_description
1 polymer ?
#
loop_
_entity_poly.entity_id
_entity_poly.type
_entity_poly.pdbx_seq_one_letter_code
_entity_poly.pdbx_strand_id
1 'polypeptide(L)'
;LLSGRVATSSGTSNPQIRFGEDLMSRVSYVMMNPDGREGMTVAVREAISGLVDKVCAEGNVQRNDILDSVFVGNPIMHHLFLGIDPTELGGAPFALAVSGAVHIKASDIGLKLNQGARLYMLPCIAGHVGADAAAVTLSEGPHRQDEMMLIVDVGTNAEIVLGNRQRVVAASSPTGPAFEGAEISGGQRAAPGAIERVRIDPDTLEPKYRVIGSELWSDEPGFLDSVQATGVTGICGSGIIEVVAEMYLAGIISEDGVVDGGLSARSPRVTANGRTFSYVLKEGEPRITITQTDVRAIQLAKAALYA
;
A
#
# COMPACT_ATOMS: atom_id res chain seq x y z
N LEU A 1 -5.80 17.85 -21.76
CA LEU A 1 -5.99 18.87 -20.69
C LEU A 1 -7.32 19.63 -20.76
N LEU A 2 -7.94 19.83 -21.94
CA LEU A 2 -9.18 20.64 -22.07
C LEU A 2 -10.39 20.14 -21.28
N SER A 3 -10.51 18.84 -21.01
CA SER A 3 -11.69 18.25 -20.35
C SER A 3 -11.49 17.90 -18.86
N GLY A 4 -10.26 17.94 -18.34
CA GLY A 4 -9.93 17.47 -16.98
C GLY A 4 -10.17 15.99 -16.71
N ARG A 5 -10.59 15.19 -17.71
CA ARG A 5 -10.88 13.77 -17.55
C ARG A 5 -9.60 12.93 -17.49
N VAL A 6 -9.59 11.93 -16.61
CA VAL A 6 -8.61 10.84 -16.64
C VAL A 6 -8.84 10.01 -17.90
N ALA A 7 -7.81 9.89 -18.74
CA ALA A 7 -7.88 9.10 -19.98
C ALA A 7 -7.59 7.62 -19.72
N THR A 8 -6.50 7.35 -19.00
CA THR A 8 -6.00 6.01 -18.67
C THR A 8 -5.27 6.04 -17.33
N SER A 9 -5.09 4.86 -16.71
CA SER A 9 -4.34 4.70 -15.47
C SER A 9 -3.64 3.34 -15.47
N SER A 10 -2.40 3.30 -15.00
CA SER A 10 -1.60 2.08 -14.94
C SER A 10 -0.73 2.06 -13.70
N GLY A 11 -0.37 0.86 -13.23
CA GLY A 11 0.45 0.65 -12.04
C GLY A 11 1.45 -0.49 -12.23
N THR A 12 2.50 -0.49 -11.40
CA THR A 12 3.49 -1.57 -11.35
C THR A 12 4.10 -1.66 -9.96
N SER A 13 4.64 -2.81 -9.61
CA SER A 13 5.48 -2.96 -8.42
C SER A 13 6.73 -2.09 -8.55
N ASN A 14 7.15 -1.47 -7.45
CA ASN A 14 8.36 -0.65 -7.44
C ASN A 14 9.60 -1.58 -7.52
N PRO A 15 10.41 -1.51 -8.58
CA PRO A 15 11.58 -2.39 -8.75
C PRO A 15 12.67 -2.13 -7.70
N GLN A 16 12.55 -1.06 -6.91
CA GLN A 16 13.48 -0.79 -5.82
C GLN A 16 13.41 -1.80 -4.67
N ILE A 17 12.39 -2.68 -4.66
CA ILE A 17 12.28 -3.77 -3.69
C ILE A 17 13.55 -4.63 -3.60
N ARG A 18 14.29 -4.78 -4.71
CA ARG A 18 15.56 -5.52 -4.76
C ARG A 18 16.71 -4.86 -3.98
N PHE A 19 16.58 -3.58 -3.64
CA PHE A 19 17.56 -2.82 -2.85
C PHE A 19 17.12 -2.68 -1.39
N GLY A 20 15.84 -2.95 -1.09
CA GLY A 20 15.26 -2.81 0.24
C GLY A 20 13.74 -2.90 0.16
N GLU A 21 13.17 -3.73 1.02
CA GLU A 21 11.73 -3.99 1.05
C GLU A 21 10.94 -2.77 1.53
N ASP A 22 11.44 -2.11 2.58
CA ASP A 22 10.88 -0.88 3.15
C ASP A 22 11.73 0.37 2.84
N LEU A 23 11.31 1.52 3.37
CA LEU A 23 12.02 2.78 3.15
C LEU A 23 13.38 2.84 3.87
N MET A 24 13.49 2.31 5.08
CA MET A 24 14.71 2.40 5.91
C MET A 24 15.80 1.45 5.43
N SER A 25 15.43 0.28 4.95
CA SER A 25 16.32 -0.67 4.29
C SER A 25 16.88 -0.09 2.99
N ARG A 26 16.10 0.68 2.23
CA ARG A 26 16.61 1.42 1.06
C ARG A 26 17.61 2.50 1.46
N VAL A 27 17.34 3.27 2.51
CA VAL A 27 18.31 4.26 3.02
C VAL A 27 19.60 3.57 3.46
N SER A 28 19.47 2.47 4.21
CA SER A 28 20.61 1.65 4.64
C SER A 28 21.40 1.11 3.44
N TYR A 29 20.72 0.69 2.37
CA TYR A 29 21.38 0.24 1.14
C TYR A 29 22.18 1.36 0.47
N VAL A 30 21.65 2.59 0.41
CA VAL A 30 22.42 3.77 -0.08
C VAL A 30 23.67 3.98 0.77
N MET A 31 23.55 3.90 2.10
CA MET A 31 24.68 4.10 3.00
C MET A 31 25.77 3.04 2.85
N MET A 32 25.39 1.80 2.54
CA MET A 32 26.31 0.66 2.44
C MET A 32 26.90 0.48 1.03
N ASN A 33 26.26 1.04 -0.01
CA ASN A 33 26.64 0.81 -1.40
C ASN A 33 26.81 2.17 -2.12
N PRO A 34 28.03 2.54 -2.52
CA PRO A 34 28.30 3.85 -3.15
C PRO A 34 27.46 4.14 -4.41
N ASP A 35 27.08 3.11 -5.15
CA ASP A 35 26.25 3.16 -6.36
C ASP A 35 24.75 2.96 -6.08
N GLY A 36 24.36 2.68 -4.84
CA GLY A 36 22.98 2.35 -4.46
C GLY A 36 21.98 3.45 -4.79
N ARG A 37 22.33 4.72 -4.55
CA ARG A 37 21.50 5.88 -4.90
C ARG A 37 21.24 5.94 -6.40
N GLU A 38 22.28 5.82 -7.21
CA GLU A 38 22.16 5.88 -8.68
C GLU A 38 21.32 4.72 -9.21
N GLY A 39 21.62 3.49 -8.76
CA GLY A 39 20.86 2.30 -9.12
C GLY A 39 19.37 2.39 -8.78
N MET A 40 19.04 2.93 -7.60
CA MET A 40 17.65 3.16 -7.19
C MET A 40 16.97 4.29 -7.98
N THR A 41 17.69 5.36 -8.30
CA THR A 41 17.20 6.47 -9.12
C THR A 41 16.84 6.00 -10.53
N VAL A 42 17.73 5.23 -11.16
CA VAL A 42 17.50 4.64 -12.48
C VAL A 42 16.28 3.71 -12.42
N ALA A 43 16.25 2.80 -11.45
CA ALA A 43 15.17 1.81 -11.34
C ALA A 43 13.78 2.44 -11.24
N VAL A 44 13.59 3.48 -10.41
CA VAL A 44 12.27 4.15 -10.29
C VAL A 44 11.92 4.94 -11.54
N ARG A 45 12.88 5.62 -12.17
CA ARG A 45 12.64 6.39 -13.40
C ARG A 45 12.33 5.48 -14.59
N GLU A 46 12.97 4.32 -14.70
CA GLU A 46 12.66 3.31 -15.71
C GLU A 46 11.26 2.73 -15.53
N ALA A 47 10.86 2.41 -14.29
CA ALA A 47 9.50 1.96 -13.99
C ALA A 47 8.45 3.00 -14.39
N ILE A 48 8.68 4.27 -14.03
CA ILE A 48 7.80 5.39 -14.43
C ILE A 48 7.77 5.53 -15.96
N SER A 49 8.92 5.45 -16.63
CA SER A 49 8.98 5.50 -18.09
C SER A 49 8.17 4.37 -18.73
N GLY A 50 8.24 3.15 -18.19
CA GLY A 50 7.40 2.04 -18.65
C GLY A 50 5.91 2.24 -18.39
N LEU A 51 5.53 2.87 -17.27
CA LEU A 51 4.14 3.25 -17.02
C LEU A 51 3.66 4.31 -18.02
N VAL A 52 4.51 5.28 -18.36
CA VAL A 52 4.22 6.28 -19.40
C VAL A 52 3.95 5.60 -20.75
N ASP A 53 4.72 4.58 -21.14
CA ASP A 53 4.46 3.82 -22.37
C ASP A 53 3.10 3.15 -22.36
N LYS A 54 2.74 2.48 -21.26
CA LYS A 54 1.46 1.79 -21.11
C LYS A 54 0.28 2.76 -21.25
N VAL A 55 0.29 3.87 -20.49
CA VAL A 55 -0.81 4.83 -20.53
C VAL A 55 -0.91 5.57 -21.86
N CYS A 56 0.22 5.79 -22.56
CA CYS A 56 0.24 6.33 -23.91
C CYS A 56 -0.39 5.37 -24.93
N ALA A 57 -0.02 4.09 -24.87
CA ALA A 57 -0.56 3.06 -25.75
C ALA A 57 -2.06 2.86 -25.55
N GLU A 58 -2.51 2.73 -24.30
CA GLU A 58 -3.93 2.58 -23.95
C GLU A 58 -4.74 3.84 -24.30
N GLY A 59 -4.14 5.02 -24.11
CA GLY A 59 -4.77 6.32 -24.37
C GLY A 59 -4.73 6.74 -25.83
N ASN A 60 -4.05 5.98 -26.70
CA ASN A 60 -3.77 6.31 -28.09
C ASN A 60 -3.17 7.73 -28.26
N VAL A 61 -2.20 8.06 -27.41
CA VAL A 61 -1.45 9.33 -27.45
C VAL A 61 0.04 9.04 -27.54
N GLN A 62 0.82 10.02 -27.99
CA GLN A 62 2.28 9.92 -28.03
C GLN A 62 2.89 10.55 -26.76
N ARG A 63 4.07 10.09 -26.35
CA ARG A 63 4.85 10.73 -25.27
C ARG A 63 5.04 12.23 -25.49
N ASN A 64 5.18 12.65 -26.76
CA ASN A 64 5.35 14.03 -27.15
C ASN A 64 4.07 14.87 -27.00
N ASP A 65 2.91 14.25 -26.75
CA ASP A 65 1.66 14.95 -26.43
C ASP A 65 1.57 15.30 -24.93
N ILE A 66 2.48 14.78 -24.10
CA ILE A 66 2.54 15.05 -22.65
C ILE A 66 3.39 16.29 -22.41
N LEU A 67 2.73 17.40 -22.09
CA LEU A 67 3.35 18.72 -21.88
C LEU A 67 3.65 19.03 -20.41
N ASP A 68 2.97 18.36 -19.48
CA ASP A 68 3.15 18.55 -18.05
C ASP A 68 3.07 17.20 -17.35
N SER A 69 3.84 17.07 -16.26
CA SER A 69 3.87 15.89 -15.41
C SER A 69 3.95 16.33 -13.96
N VAL A 70 3.17 15.68 -13.10
CA VAL A 70 3.14 15.94 -11.65
C VAL A 70 3.50 14.64 -10.94
N PHE A 71 4.42 14.72 -9.99
CA PHE A 71 4.82 13.60 -9.16
C PHE A 71 4.65 13.93 -7.67
N VAL A 72 4.36 12.89 -6.90
CA VAL A 72 4.18 12.93 -5.46
C VAL A 72 4.76 11.64 -4.88
N GLY A 73 5.10 11.67 -3.59
CA GLY A 73 5.60 10.50 -2.86
C GLY A 73 6.24 10.91 -1.54
N ASN A 74 6.43 9.92 -0.67
CA ASN A 74 7.08 10.13 0.61
C ASN A 74 8.51 10.67 0.43
N PRO A 75 9.12 11.27 1.47
CA PRO A 75 10.40 11.97 1.34
C PRO A 75 11.53 11.15 0.74
N ILE A 76 11.62 9.85 1.07
CA ILE A 76 12.67 8.96 0.55
C ILE A 76 12.44 8.70 -0.94
N MET A 77 11.21 8.38 -1.34
CA MET A 77 10.85 8.20 -2.75
C MET A 77 11.02 9.49 -3.58
N HIS A 78 10.65 10.63 -3.00
CA HIS A 78 10.86 11.96 -3.56
C HIS A 78 12.34 12.23 -3.86
N HIS A 79 13.21 11.99 -2.88
CA HIS A 79 14.66 12.20 -3.02
C HIS A 79 15.25 11.25 -4.06
N LEU A 80 14.96 9.95 -3.98
CA LEU A 80 15.44 8.95 -4.93
C LEU A 80 14.97 9.23 -6.36
N PHE A 81 13.72 9.64 -6.57
CA PHE A 81 13.23 9.99 -7.90
C PHE A 81 13.93 11.22 -8.48
N LEU A 82 14.22 12.23 -7.65
CA LEU A 82 14.99 13.41 -8.05
C LEU A 82 16.51 13.13 -8.15
N GLY A 83 16.97 11.97 -7.73
CA GLY A 83 18.40 11.62 -7.69
C GLY A 83 19.16 12.26 -6.52
N ILE A 84 18.44 12.73 -5.50
CA ILE A 84 18.99 13.31 -4.27
C ILE A 84 19.27 12.17 -3.29
N ASP A 85 20.37 12.28 -2.54
CA ASP A 85 20.73 11.31 -1.51
C ASP A 85 19.74 11.37 -0.32
N PRO A 86 19.06 10.26 0.02
CA PRO A 86 18.12 10.22 1.14
C PRO A 86 18.77 9.89 2.49
N THR A 87 20.11 9.76 2.59
CA THR A 87 20.80 9.31 3.81
C THR A 87 20.41 10.09 5.06
N GLU A 88 20.29 11.41 4.97
CA GLU A 88 19.91 12.29 6.08
C GLU A 88 18.47 12.10 6.57
N LEU A 89 17.63 11.38 5.81
CA LEU A 89 16.28 10.97 6.22
C LEU A 89 16.29 9.71 7.09
N GLY A 90 17.41 8.97 7.15
CA GLY A 90 17.55 7.77 7.97
C GLY A 90 17.98 8.04 9.42
N GLY A 91 18.44 9.25 9.73
CA GLY A 91 18.93 9.62 11.06
C GLY A 91 18.32 10.93 11.55
N ALA A 92 18.07 11.04 12.85
CA ALA A 92 17.61 12.29 13.45
C ALA A 92 18.61 13.42 13.13
N PRO A 93 18.15 14.61 12.67
CA PRO A 93 16.79 15.12 12.75
C PRO A 93 15.90 14.87 11.52
N PHE A 94 16.21 13.87 10.68
CA PHE A 94 15.48 13.51 9.47
C PHE A 94 15.43 14.65 8.44
N ALA A 95 16.61 15.19 8.12
CA ALA A 95 16.72 16.44 7.39
C ALA A 95 16.39 16.27 5.90
N LEU A 96 15.45 17.08 5.41
CA LEU A 96 15.15 17.20 3.99
C LEU A 96 16.23 18.03 3.30
N ALA A 97 16.85 17.49 2.25
CA ALA A 97 17.73 18.28 1.38
C ALA A 97 16.93 19.32 0.57
N VAL A 98 15.71 18.96 0.18
CA VAL A 98 14.74 19.85 -0.46
C VAL A 98 13.35 19.59 0.13
N SER A 99 12.72 20.63 0.67
CA SER A 99 11.34 20.59 1.19
C SER A 99 10.35 21.36 0.31
N GLY A 100 10.80 22.39 -0.40
CA GLY A 100 9.97 23.16 -1.33
C GLY A 100 9.59 22.39 -2.59
N ALA A 101 8.58 22.88 -3.31
CA ALA A 101 8.18 22.27 -4.57
C ALA A 101 9.28 22.42 -5.64
N VAL A 102 9.46 21.39 -6.46
CA VAL A 102 10.50 21.38 -7.51
C VAL A 102 9.85 21.54 -8.87
N HIS A 103 10.33 22.52 -9.64
CA HIS A 103 9.90 22.80 -11.01
C HIS A 103 11.09 22.67 -11.97
N ILE A 104 11.09 21.62 -12.79
CA ILE A 104 12.19 21.34 -13.73
C ILE A 104 11.64 20.91 -15.09
N LYS A 105 12.50 20.72 -16.10
CA LYS A 105 12.07 20.02 -17.31
C LYS A 105 12.14 18.51 -17.06
N ALA A 106 11.21 17.76 -17.64
CA ALA A 106 11.24 16.29 -17.55
C ALA A 106 12.58 15.71 -18.10
N SER A 107 13.14 16.37 -19.13
CA SER A 107 14.44 16.01 -19.71
C SER A 107 15.61 16.11 -18.73
N ASP A 108 15.54 16.98 -17.73
CA ASP A 108 16.64 17.23 -16.78
C ASP A 108 16.87 16.01 -15.86
N ILE A 109 15.85 15.17 -15.70
CA ILE A 109 15.93 13.90 -14.97
C ILE A 109 15.92 12.67 -15.89
N GLY A 110 16.05 12.87 -17.21
CA GLY A 110 16.05 11.79 -18.19
C GLY A 110 14.68 11.19 -18.49
N LEU A 111 13.58 11.83 -18.07
CA LEU A 111 12.23 11.38 -18.40
C LEU A 111 11.85 11.87 -19.81
N LYS A 112 11.74 10.94 -20.75
CA LYS A 112 11.44 11.24 -22.17
C LYS A 112 9.95 11.48 -22.37
N LEU A 113 9.53 12.74 -22.24
CA LEU A 113 8.20 13.27 -22.62
C LEU A 113 8.37 14.25 -23.79
N ASN A 114 7.46 15.21 -23.95
CA ASN A 114 7.70 16.34 -24.86
C ASN A 114 8.98 17.12 -24.47
N GLN A 115 9.69 17.67 -25.47
CA GLN A 115 10.92 18.45 -25.24
C GLN A 115 10.71 19.68 -24.34
N GLY A 116 9.51 20.27 -24.37
CA GLY A 116 9.08 21.36 -23.50
C GLY A 116 8.41 20.91 -22.20
N ALA A 117 8.29 19.60 -21.95
CA ALA A 117 7.50 19.08 -20.85
C ALA A 117 8.04 19.53 -19.49
N ARG A 118 7.15 20.08 -18.66
CA ARG A 118 7.49 20.45 -17.28
C ARG A 118 7.18 19.32 -16.33
N LEU A 119 8.02 19.22 -15.31
CA LEU A 119 7.85 18.33 -14.19
C LEU A 119 7.66 19.19 -12.94
N TYR A 120 6.57 18.91 -12.24
CA TYR A 120 6.27 19.47 -10.94
C TYR A 120 6.27 18.37 -9.88
N MET A 121 7.17 18.49 -8.90
CA MET A 121 7.16 17.65 -7.71
C MET A 121 6.64 18.49 -6.55
N LEU A 122 5.62 17.97 -5.86
CA LEU A 122 5.03 18.65 -4.70
C LEU A 122 6.03 18.76 -3.54
N PRO A 123 5.86 19.74 -2.64
CA PRO A 123 6.75 19.92 -1.49
C PRO A 123 6.59 18.79 -0.46
N CYS A 124 7.67 18.48 0.25
CA CYS A 124 7.62 17.63 1.45
C CYS A 124 7.34 18.49 2.69
N ILE A 125 6.49 17.98 3.60
CA ILE A 125 6.11 18.66 4.84
C ILE A 125 7.17 18.46 5.93
N ALA A 126 7.70 17.24 6.07
CA ALA A 126 8.72 16.86 7.05
C ALA A 126 9.51 15.63 6.56
N GLY A 127 10.53 15.20 7.31
CA GLY A 127 11.39 14.05 6.96
C GLY A 127 10.66 12.73 6.73
N HIS A 128 9.47 12.56 7.33
CA HIS A 128 8.59 11.40 7.12
C HIS A 128 7.19 11.76 6.59
N VAL A 129 6.92 13.03 6.29
CA VAL A 129 5.63 13.47 5.74
C VAL A 129 5.87 14.11 4.39
N GLY A 130 5.53 13.39 3.32
CA GLY A 130 5.97 13.71 1.97
C GLY A 130 4.99 14.51 1.13
N ALA A 131 5.32 14.53 -0.15
CA ALA A 131 4.57 15.18 -1.21
C ALA A 131 3.24 14.46 -1.51
N ASP A 132 3.15 13.17 -1.20
CA ASP A 132 1.91 12.38 -1.19
C ASP A 132 0.91 12.90 -0.15
N ALA A 133 1.32 13.05 1.11
CA ALA A 133 0.46 13.65 2.14
C ALA A 133 0.05 15.09 1.81
N ALA A 134 0.95 15.87 1.19
CA ALA A 134 0.64 17.20 0.70
C ALA A 134 -0.43 17.16 -0.41
N ALA A 135 -0.37 16.17 -1.31
CA ALA A 135 -1.35 15.98 -2.38
C ALA A 135 -2.73 15.61 -1.83
N VAL A 136 -2.78 14.68 -0.87
CA VAL A 136 -4.01 14.30 -0.17
C VAL A 136 -4.62 15.51 0.54
N THR A 137 -3.80 16.29 1.25
CA THR A 137 -4.25 17.52 1.91
C THR A 137 -4.81 18.55 0.93
N LEU A 138 -4.21 18.66 -0.28
CA LEU A 138 -4.68 19.57 -1.31
C LEU A 138 -6.01 19.11 -1.94
N SER A 139 -6.17 17.79 -2.12
CA SER A 139 -7.37 17.14 -2.67
C SER A 139 -8.56 17.28 -1.73
N GLU A 140 -8.43 16.77 -0.50
CA GLU A 140 -9.52 16.73 0.49
C GLU A 140 -9.80 18.12 1.07
N GLY A 141 -8.79 18.98 1.09
CA GLY A 141 -8.95 20.39 1.43
C GLY A 141 -9.46 20.67 2.85
N PRO A 142 -8.88 20.08 3.93
CA PRO A 142 -9.32 20.37 5.31
C PRO A 142 -9.23 21.87 5.62
N HIS A 143 -8.26 22.57 5.04
CA HIS A 143 -8.08 24.02 5.14
C HIS A 143 -9.22 24.87 4.53
N ARG A 144 -10.17 24.26 3.80
CA ARG A 144 -11.28 24.96 3.13
C ARG A 144 -12.60 24.91 3.90
N GLN A 145 -12.61 24.29 5.08
CA GLN A 145 -13.82 24.09 5.88
C GLN A 145 -13.62 24.43 7.36
N ASP A 146 -14.73 24.59 8.06
CA ASP A 146 -14.77 24.98 9.47
C ASP A 146 -14.58 23.77 10.39
N GLU A 147 -15.18 22.66 9.98
CA GLU A 147 -15.21 21.41 10.73
C GLU A 147 -13.84 20.75 10.73
N MET A 148 -13.49 20.16 11.87
CA MET A 148 -12.26 19.40 12.01
C MET A 148 -12.35 18.13 11.17
N MET A 149 -11.39 17.95 10.27
CA MET A 149 -11.26 16.76 9.43
C MET A 149 -10.01 15.99 9.83
N LEU A 150 -10.17 14.68 10.05
CA LEU A 150 -9.08 13.73 10.20
C LEU A 150 -8.99 12.93 8.91
N ILE A 151 -7.85 13.04 8.24
CA ILE A 151 -7.50 12.24 7.07
C ILE A 151 -6.44 11.25 7.51
N VAL A 152 -6.62 9.99 7.12
CA VAL A 152 -5.68 8.91 7.39
C VAL A 152 -5.38 8.22 6.07
N ASP A 153 -4.18 8.43 5.55
CA ASP A 153 -3.65 7.66 4.43
C ASP A 153 -2.95 6.41 5.00
N VAL A 154 -3.40 5.23 4.61
CA VAL A 154 -2.92 3.96 5.17
C VAL A 154 -2.12 3.22 4.11
N GLY A 155 -0.80 3.20 4.28
CA GLY A 155 0.12 2.33 3.55
C GLY A 155 1.14 1.69 4.48
N THR A 156 2.31 1.38 3.95
CA THR A 156 3.48 0.89 4.71
C THR A 156 3.80 1.81 5.89
N ASN A 157 3.70 3.11 5.66
CA ASN A 157 3.53 4.10 6.72
C ASN A 157 2.11 4.66 6.61
N ALA A 158 1.61 5.18 7.72
CA ALA A 158 0.37 5.92 7.72
C ALA A 158 0.64 7.41 7.91
N GLU A 159 0.14 8.23 7.00
CA GLU A 159 0.17 9.68 7.13
C GLU A 159 -1.19 10.17 7.64
N ILE A 160 -1.12 10.93 8.74
CA ILE A 160 -2.30 11.47 9.42
C ILE A 160 -2.30 12.98 9.24
N VAL A 161 -3.39 13.53 8.73
CA VAL A 161 -3.60 14.98 8.61
C VAL A 161 -4.84 15.35 9.41
N LEU A 162 -4.69 16.26 10.36
CA LEU A 162 -5.79 16.79 11.17
C LEU A 162 -5.88 18.30 10.95
N GLY A 163 -7.03 18.78 10.53
CA GLY A 163 -7.17 20.22 10.39
C GLY A 163 -8.53 20.75 9.95
N ASN A 164 -8.58 22.07 9.93
CA ASN A 164 -9.65 22.89 9.39
C ASN A 164 -9.05 24.20 8.82
N ARG A 165 -9.87 25.19 8.48
CA ARG A 165 -9.41 26.50 7.95
C ARG A 165 -8.49 27.28 8.89
N GLN A 166 -8.48 26.99 10.19
CA GLN A 166 -7.64 27.70 11.15
C GLN A 166 -6.24 27.09 11.24
N ARG A 167 -6.14 25.77 11.16
CA ARG A 167 -4.88 25.05 11.31
C ARG A 167 -4.96 23.67 10.68
N VAL A 168 -3.85 23.26 10.06
CA VAL A 168 -3.61 21.89 9.61
C VAL A 168 -2.31 21.41 10.23
N VAL A 169 -2.32 20.19 10.78
CA VAL A 169 -1.13 19.49 11.28
C VAL A 169 -1.04 18.13 10.61
N ALA A 170 0.18 17.62 10.47
CA ALA A 170 0.44 16.32 9.88
C ALA A 170 1.43 15.52 10.73
N ALA A 171 1.26 14.21 10.74
CA ALA A 171 2.15 13.24 11.37
C ALA A 171 2.30 12.01 10.45
N SER A 172 3.35 11.24 10.67
CA SER A 172 3.53 9.93 10.04
C SER A 172 3.74 8.89 11.13
N SER A 173 3.19 7.70 10.94
CA SER A 173 3.27 6.56 11.85
C SER A 173 3.78 5.31 11.10
N PRO A 174 4.77 4.59 11.64
CA PRO A 174 5.28 3.36 11.03
C PRO A 174 4.32 2.20 11.29
N THR A 175 3.28 2.07 10.48
CA THR A 175 2.27 1.02 10.63
C THR A 175 2.73 -0.34 10.11
N GLY A 176 3.73 -0.38 9.23
CA GLY A 176 4.14 -1.60 8.53
C GLY A 176 3.18 -1.99 7.41
N PRO A 177 3.58 -2.88 6.50
CA PRO A 177 2.84 -3.15 5.26
C PRO A 177 1.70 -4.17 5.42
N ALA A 178 1.32 -4.52 6.66
CA ALA A 178 0.35 -5.57 6.95
C ALA A 178 -1.03 -5.32 6.28
N PHE A 179 -1.48 -4.06 6.24
CA PHE A 179 -2.73 -3.68 5.55
C PHE A 179 -2.62 -3.72 4.02
N GLU A 180 -1.42 -3.74 3.45
CA GLU A 180 -1.21 -3.94 2.01
C GLU A 180 -1.13 -5.43 1.63
N GLY A 181 -1.23 -6.32 2.62
CA GLY A 181 -1.06 -7.76 2.46
C GLY A 181 0.39 -8.21 2.34
N ALA A 182 1.37 -7.30 2.50
CA ALA A 182 2.77 -7.70 2.61
C ALA A 182 3.04 -8.21 4.03
N GLU A 183 3.99 -9.16 4.16
CA GLU A 183 4.34 -9.83 5.42
C GLU A 183 3.19 -10.61 6.09
N ILE A 184 2.13 -10.90 5.33
CA ILE A 184 1.03 -11.78 5.74
C ILE A 184 1.13 -13.08 4.94
N SER A 185 1.03 -14.22 5.61
CA SER A 185 1.36 -15.55 5.06
C SER A 185 0.62 -15.91 3.75
N GLY A 186 -0.65 -15.51 3.63
CA GLY A 186 -1.45 -15.64 2.39
C GLY A 186 -1.75 -14.29 1.73
N GLY A 187 -1.10 -13.23 2.18
CA GLY A 187 -1.39 -11.85 1.80
C GLY A 187 -0.89 -11.50 0.41
N GLN A 188 -1.64 -10.65 -0.28
CA GLN A 188 -1.27 -10.07 -1.55
C GLN A 188 -1.92 -8.70 -1.75
N ARG A 189 -1.47 -7.96 -2.75
CA ARG A 189 -2.13 -6.72 -3.17
C ARG A 189 -3.52 -7.00 -3.73
N ALA A 190 -4.38 -5.98 -3.67
CA ALA A 190 -5.70 -6.01 -4.29
C ALA A 190 -5.58 -6.21 -5.82
N ALA A 191 -5.98 -7.38 -6.29
CA ALA A 191 -5.99 -7.78 -7.69
C ALA A 191 -7.07 -8.86 -7.90
N PRO A 192 -7.56 -9.07 -9.13
CA PRO A 192 -8.52 -10.14 -9.41
C PRO A 192 -8.08 -11.50 -8.83
N GLY A 193 -8.99 -12.17 -8.12
CA GLY A 193 -8.74 -13.42 -7.39
C GLY A 193 -8.26 -13.23 -5.93
N ALA A 194 -7.94 -12.03 -5.48
CA ALA A 194 -7.66 -11.76 -4.06
C ALA A 194 -8.96 -11.76 -3.24
N ILE A 195 -8.98 -12.45 -2.09
CA ILE A 195 -10.08 -12.38 -1.12
C ILE A 195 -10.15 -10.97 -0.55
N GLU A 196 -11.31 -10.32 -0.72
CA GLU A 196 -11.57 -8.93 -0.26
C GLU A 196 -12.65 -8.81 0.81
N ARG A 197 -13.45 -9.87 0.98
CA ARG A 197 -14.50 -9.98 2.00
C ARG A 197 -14.49 -11.35 2.63
N VAL A 198 -14.75 -11.42 3.94
CA VAL A 198 -14.81 -12.66 4.73
C VAL A 198 -15.96 -12.57 5.73
N ARG A 199 -16.71 -13.65 5.89
CA ARG A 199 -17.65 -13.87 6.99
C ARG A 199 -17.39 -15.23 7.61
N ILE A 200 -17.47 -15.34 8.93
CA ILE A 200 -17.29 -16.61 9.65
C ILE A 200 -18.57 -16.88 10.44
N ASP A 201 -19.14 -18.07 10.25
CA ASP A 201 -20.27 -18.52 11.05
C ASP A 201 -19.80 -18.82 12.49
N PRO A 202 -20.37 -18.19 13.53
CA PRO A 202 -19.86 -18.29 14.90
C PRO A 202 -20.08 -19.67 15.54
N ASP A 203 -21.04 -20.46 15.03
CA ASP A 203 -21.37 -21.76 15.58
C ASP A 203 -20.47 -22.85 14.99
N THR A 204 -20.33 -22.86 13.67
CA THR A 204 -19.61 -23.86 12.88
C THR A 204 -18.14 -23.50 12.62
N LEU A 205 -17.80 -22.20 12.71
CA LEU A 205 -16.51 -21.62 12.34
C LEU A 205 -16.16 -21.77 10.85
N GLU A 206 -17.14 -22.12 10.01
CA GLU A 206 -16.94 -22.20 8.57
C GLU A 206 -16.92 -20.79 7.94
N PRO A 207 -15.91 -20.48 7.11
CA PRO A 207 -15.82 -19.21 6.44
C PRO A 207 -16.59 -19.23 5.11
N LYS A 208 -17.06 -18.04 4.73
CA LYS A 208 -17.32 -17.71 3.32
C LYS A 208 -16.63 -16.42 2.95
N TYR A 209 -16.24 -16.30 1.69
CA TYR A 209 -15.47 -15.16 1.20
C TYR A 209 -15.89 -14.72 -0.20
N ARG A 210 -15.58 -13.47 -0.54
CA ARG A 210 -15.62 -12.96 -1.93
C ARG A 210 -14.23 -12.57 -2.39
N VAL A 211 -14.00 -12.66 -3.69
CA VAL A 211 -12.76 -12.23 -4.33
C VAL A 211 -12.98 -11.08 -5.28
N ILE A 212 -11.97 -10.23 -5.46
CA ILE A 212 -11.99 -9.18 -6.46
C ILE A 212 -12.23 -9.81 -7.84
N GLY A 213 -13.22 -9.28 -8.56
CA GLY A 213 -13.64 -9.80 -9.87
C GLY A 213 -14.83 -10.76 -9.82
N SER A 214 -15.36 -11.09 -8.63
CA SER A 214 -16.62 -11.83 -8.48
C SER A 214 -17.53 -11.20 -7.42
N GLU A 215 -18.81 -11.09 -7.75
CA GLU A 215 -19.84 -10.62 -6.82
C GLU A 215 -20.42 -11.73 -5.93
N LEU A 216 -20.13 -13.00 -6.28
CA LEU A 216 -20.65 -14.19 -5.59
C LEU A 216 -19.81 -14.54 -4.37
N TRP A 217 -20.47 -14.99 -3.30
CA TRP A 217 -19.81 -15.61 -2.16
C TRP A 217 -19.34 -17.03 -2.49
N SER A 218 -18.30 -17.50 -1.79
CA SER A 218 -17.69 -18.82 -2.01
C SER A 218 -18.63 -20.01 -1.79
N ASP A 219 -19.73 -19.82 -1.05
CA ASP A 219 -20.79 -20.80 -0.79
C ASP A 219 -21.95 -20.73 -1.79
N GLU A 220 -21.96 -19.75 -2.70
CA GLU A 220 -23.03 -19.57 -3.69
C GLU A 220 -22.80 -20.41 -4.96
N PRO A 221 -23.86 -20.95 -5.57
CA PRO A 221 -23.76 -21.65 -6.86
C PRO A 221 -23.16 -20.74 -7.95
N GLY A 222 -22.22 -21.29 -8.72
CA GLY A 222 -21.55 -20.56 -9.80
C GLY A 222 -20.31 -19.76 -9.37
N PHE A 223 -19.96 -19.75 -8.07
CA PHE A 223 -18.73 -19.09 -7.62
C PHE A 223 -17.48 -19.64 -8.32
N LEU A 224 -17.32 -20.97 -8.36
CA LEU A 224 -16.17 -21.60 -9.00
C LEU A 224 -16.05 -21.24 -10.49
N ASP A 225 -17.17 -21.14 -11.20
CA ASP A 225 -17.20 -20.72 -12.60
C ASP A 225 -16.81 -19.23 -12.72
N SER A 226 -17.31 -18.38 -11.82
CA SER A 226 -17.00 -16.95 -11.81
C SER A 226 -15.52 -16.64 -11.60
N VAL A 227 -14.79 -17.53 -10.91
CA VAL A 227 -13.36 -17.39 -10.64
C VAL A 227 -12.49 -18.31 -11.49
N GLN A 228 -13.05 -18.99 -12.50
CA GLN A 228 -12.30 -19.97 -13.31
C GLN A 228 -11.05 -19.37 -13.98
N ALA A 229 -11.13 -18.11 -14.41
CA ALA A 229 -10.04 -17.43 -15.10
C ALA A 229 -8.93 -16.91 -14.16
N THR A 230 -9.29 -16.48 -12.95
CA THR A 230 -8.35 -15.82 -12.01
C THR A 230 -7.91 -16.74 -10.88
N GLY A 231 -8.73 -17.72 -10.52
CA GLY A 231 -8.61 -18.48 -9.29
C GLY A 231 -8.85 -17.63 -8.03
N VAL A 232 -8.60 -18.25 -6.88
CA VAL A 232 -8.48 -17.56 -5.59
C VAL A 232 -7.00 -17.60 -5.21
N THR A 233 -6.32 -16.46 -5.25
CA THR A 233 -4.86 -16.40 -5.29
C THR A 233 -4.21 -15.99 -3.97
N GLY A 234 -4.97 -15.35 -3.09
CA GLY A 234 -4.51 -14.88 -1.79
C GLY A 234 -5.57 -14.00 -1.11
N ILE A 235 -5.18 -13.24 -0.09
CA ILE A 235 -6.05 -12.31 0.62
C ILE A 235 -5.49 -10.88 0.54
N CYS A 236 -6.32 -9.89 0.23
CA CYS A 236 -5.90 -8.49 0.21
C CYS A 236 -6.19 -7.77 1.53
N GLY A 237 -5.72 -6.53 1.66
CA GLY A 237 -5.86 -5.72 2.87
C GLY A 237 -7.27 -5.70 3.47
N SER A 238 -8.31 -5.47 2.66
CA SER A 238 -9.69 -5.48 3.14
C SER A 238 -10.13 -6.84 3.64
N GLY A 239 -9.71 -7.92 2.95
CA GLY A 239 -9.96 -9.29 3.40
C GLY A 239 -9.25 -9.60 4.71
N ILE A 240 -8.01 -9.11 4.90
CA ILE A 240 -7.24 -9.30 6.13
C ILE A 240 -7.92 -8.60 7.32
N ILE A 241 -8.41 -7.37 7.12
CA ILE A 241 -9.15 -6.65 8.16
C ILE A 241 -10.42 -7.43 8.53
N GLU A 242 -11.20 -7.87 7.53
CA GLU A 242 -12.43 -8.61 7.80
C GLU A 242 -12.16 -9.96 8.46
N VAL A 243 -11.19 -10.75 8.01
CA VAL A 243 -10.94 -12.08 8.61
C VAL A 243 -10.48 -11.97 10.06
N VAL A 244 -9.63 -10.99 10.41
CA VAL A 244 -9.21 -10.77 11.80
C VAL A 244 -10.40 -10.33 12.66
N ALA A 245 -11.26 -9.44 12.14
CA ALA A 245 -12.46 -9.01 12.84
C ALA A 245 -13.46 -10.17 13.04
N GLU A 246 -13.72 -10.96 12.00
CA GLU A 246 -14.61 -12.11 12.06
C GLU A 246 -14.07 -13.21 12.98
N MET A 247 -12.75 -13.46 12.97
CA MET A 247 -12.12 -14.38 13.92
C MET A 247 -12.34 -13.93 15.37
N TYR A 248 -12.28 -12.62 15.64
CA TYR A 248 -12.57 -12.10 16.97
C TYR A 248 -14.05 -12.26 17.33
N LEU A 249 -14.96 -11.87 16.42
CA LEU A 249 -16.41 -11.96 16.63
C LEU A 249 -16.91 -13.40 16.81
N ALA A 250 -16.31 -14.37 16.11
CA ALA A 250 -16.60 -15.79 16.24
C ALA A 250 -15.90 -16.47 17.43
N GLY A 251 -15.09 -15.72 18.20
CA GLY A 251 -14.35 -16.26 19.35
C GLY A 251 -13.17 -17.16 18.99
N ILE A 252 -12.69 -17.12 17.74
CA ILE A 252 -11.50 -17.86 17.27
C ILE A 252 -10.22 -17.24 17.82
N ILE A 253 -10.19 -15.92 17.97
CA ILE A 253 -9.10 -15.19 18.65
C ILE A 253 -9.60 -14.48 19.89
N SER A 254 -8.76 -14.44 20.92
CA SER A 254 -9.00 -13.64 22.12
C SER A 254 -8.78 -12.14 21.88
N GLU A 255 -9.10 -11.30 22.88
CA GLU A 255 -8.79 -9.87 22.87
C GLU A 255 -7.27 -9.59 22.72
N ASP A 256 -6.44 -10.47 23.27
CA ASP A 256 -4.98 -10.42 23.10
C ASP A 256 -4.52 -10.87 21.70
N GLY A 257 -5.44 -11.37 20.87
CA GLY A 257 -5.19 -11.86 19.51
C GLY A 257 -4.66 -13.28 19.45
N VAL A 258 -4.76 -14.06 20.53
CA VAL A 258 -4.31 -15.45 20.56
C VAL A 258 -5.34 -16.36 19.89
N VAL A 259 -4.92 -17.17 18.92
CA VAL A 259 -5.78 -18.18 18.28
C VAL A 259 -6.06 -19.31 19.28
N ASP A 260 -7.33 -19.56 19.59
CA ASP A 260 -7.74 -20.58 20.54
C ASP A 260 -7.62 -22.00 19.94
N GLY A 261 -6.54 -22.70 20.30
CA GLY A 261 -6.31 -24.07 19.89
C GLY A 261 -7.34 -25.08 20.41
N GLY A 262 -8.07 -24.76 21.48
CA GLY A 262 -9.16 -25.59 22.00
C GLY A 262 -10.27 -25.81 20.97
N LEU A 263 -10.40 -24.90 19.99
CA LEU A 263 -11.37 -24.99 18.91
C LEU A 263 -10.99 -26.02 17.84
N SER A 264 -9.76 -26.54 17.81
CA SER A 264 -9.35 -27.57 16.84
C SER A 264 -10.14 -28.88 16.97
N ALA A 265 -10.68 -29.16 18.17
CA ALA A 265 -11.59 -30.28 18.39
C ALA A 265 -13.02 -30.03 17.85
N ARG A 266 -13.39 -28.76 17.65
CA ARG A 266 -14.71 -28.32 17.16
C ARG A 266 -14.74 -28.10 15.66
N SER A 267 -13.67 -27.57 15.08
CA SER A 267 -13.60 -27.22 13.66
C SER A 267 -12.24 -27.59 13.07
N PRO A 268 -12.20 -28.27 11.90
CA PRO A 268 -10.95 -28.56 11.20
C PRO A 268 -10.26 -27.30 10.68
N ARG A 269 -10.94 -26.14 10.70
CA ARG A 269 -10.37 -24.86 10.31
C ARG A 269 -9.32 -24.35 11.29
N VAL A 270 -9.33 -24.79 12.54
CA VAL A 270 -8.30 -24.42 13.52
C VAL A 270 -7.24 -25.52 13.58
N THR A 271 -6.02 -25.21 13.15
CA THR A 271 -4.95 -26.20 12.99
C THR A 271 -3.70 -25.80 13.76
N ALA A 272 -3.00 -26.79 14.32
CA ALA A 272 -1.75 -26.54 15.02
C ALA A 272 -0.65 -26.08 14.03
N ASN A 273 0.08 -25.04 14.41
CA ASN A 273 1.21 -24.48 13.69
C ASN A 273 2.37 -24.26 14.66
N GLY A 274 3.23 -25.28 14.78
CA GLY A 274 4.32 -25.31 15.75
C GLY A 274 3.78 -25.22 17.19
N ARG A 275 4.10 -24.13 17.89
CA ARG A 275 3.66 -23.85 19.27
C ARG A 275 2.36 -23.04 19.34
N THR A 276 1.79 -22.69 18.20
CA THR A 276 0.62 -21.82 18.06
C THR A 276 -0.45 -22.51 17.22
N PHE A 277 -1.55 -21.81 16.95
CA PHE A 277 -2.60 -22.28 16.06
C PHE A 277 -2.84 -21.27 14.93
N SER A 278 -3.35 -21.76 13.82
CA SER A 278 -3.75 -20.98 12.65
C SER A 278 -5.20 -21.27 12.29
N TYR A 279 -5.88 -20.29 11.68
CA TYR A 279 -7.20 -20.46 11.09
C TYR A 279 -7.08 -20.68 9.57
N VAL A 280 -7.77 -21.67 9.02
CA VAL A 280 -7.74 -22.00 7.59
C VAL A 280 -8.92 -21.35 6.89
N LEU A 281 -8.69 -20.21 6.25
CA LEU A 281 -9.72 -19.47 5.52
C LEU A 281 -10.16 -20.20 4.24
N LYS A 282 -9.20 -20.74 3.48
CA LYS A 282 -9.47 -21.49 2.24
C LYS A 282 -8.63 -22.76 2.20
N GLU A 283 -9.28 -23.87 1.84
CA GLU A 283 -8.62 -25.13 1.51
C GLU A 283 -8.28 -25.27 0.02
N GLY A 284 -7.40 -26.22 -0.31
CA GLY A 284 -6.90 -26.47 -1.68
C GLY A 284 -5.88 -25.43 -2.14
N GLU A 285 -5.27 -25.61 -3.31
CA GLU A 285 -4.15 -24.78 -3.78
C GLU A 285 -4.60 -23.42 -4.37
N PRO A 286 -4.00 -22.28 -3.98
CA PRO A 286 -3.17 -22.11 -2.79
C PRO A 286 -4.02 -22.18 -1.52
N ARG A 287 -3.48 -22.82 -0.48
CA ARG A 287 -4.13 -22.90 0.83
C ARG A 287 -3.95 -21.57 1.54
N ILE A 288 -5.03 -20.92 1.97
CA ILE A 288 -4.96 -19.61 2.63
C ILE A 288 -5.24 -19.80 4.11
N THR A 289 -4.24 -19.50 4.93
CA THR A 289 -4.29 -19.58 6.38
C THR A 289 -3.96 -18.22 7.00
N ILE A 290 -4.58 -17.96 8.15
CA ILE A 290 -4.28 -16.81 9.01
C ILE A 290 -3.55 -17.35 10.23
N THR A 291 -2.27 -17.02 10.33
CA THR A 291 -1.38 -17.48 11.40
C THR A 291 -1.43 -16.55 12.61
N GLN A 292 -0.92 -17.03 13.74
CA GLN A 292 -0.74 -16.20 14.93
C GLN A 292 0.12 -14.95 14.68
N THR A 293 1.14 -15.08 13.81
CA THR A 293 2.01 -13.96 13.42
C THR A 293 1.26 -12.95 12.57
N ASP A 294 0.41 -13.40 11.65
CA ASP A 294 -0.40 -12.51 10.81
C ASP A 294 -1.35 -11.65 11.68
N VAL A 295 -2.03 -12.28 12.65
CA VAL A 295 -2.89 -11.56 13.62
C VAL A 295 -2.07 -10.52 14.39
N ARG A 296 -0.86 -10.88 14.82
CA ARG A 296 0.02 -9.97 15.56
C ARG A 296 0.49 -8.79 14.71
N ALA A 297 0.83 -9.02 13.44
CA ALA A 297 1.21 -7.96 12.51
C ALA A 297 0.10 -6.91 12.35
N ILE A 298 -1.15 -7.35 12.21
CA ILE A 298 -2.31 -6.45 12.12
C ILE A 298 -2.57 -5.69 13.42
N GLN A 299 -2.43 -6.35 14.58
CA GLN A 299 -2.54 -5.66 15.86
C GLN A 299 -1.48 -4.57 16.03
N LEU A 300 -0.24 -4.84 15.65
CA LEU A 300 0.86 -3.87 15.72
C LEU A 300 0.59 -2.68 14.77
N ALA A 301 0.18 -2.96 13.53
CA ALA A 301 -0.16 -1.92 12.56
C ALA A 301 -1.32 -1.04 13.06
N LYS A 302 -2.38 -1.65 13.56
CA LYS A 302 -3.53 -0.94 14.15
C LYS A 302 -3.13 -0.14 15.40
N ALA A 303 -2.27 -0.69 16.25
CA ALA A 303 -1.83 -0.03 17.47
C ALA A 303 -0.94 1.18 17.16
N ALA A 304 -0.03 1.06 16.18
CA ALA A 304 0.80 2.17 15.72
C ALA A 304 -0.02 3.31 15.12
N LEU A 305 -1.10 2.99 14.40
CA LEU A 305 -2.00 4.00 13.85
C LEU A 305 -2.83 4.71 14.93
N TYR A 306 -3.24 3.99 15.97
CA TYR A 306 -4.09 4.51 17.04
C TYR A 306 -3.32 5.34 18.08
N ALA A 307 -2.07 4.98 18.35
CA ALA A 307 -1.21 5.63 19.35
C ALA A 307 -0.73 7.01 18.89
#